data_AF-A0A3E0QBI8-F1
#
_entry.id   AF-A0A3E0QBI8-F1
#
_cell.length_a   1.000
_cell.length_b   1.000
_cell.length_c   1.000
_cell.angle_alpha   90.00
_cell.angle_beta   90.00
_cell.angle_gamma   90.00
#
_symmetry.space_group_name_H-M   'P 1'
#
loop_
_entity.id
_entity.type
_entity.pdbx_description
1 polymer ?
#
loop_
_entity_poly.entity_id
_entity_poly.type
_entity_poly.pdbx_seq_one_letter_code
_entity_poly.pdbx_strand_id
1 'polypeptide(L)'
;MKNSKDLQKIKGDASFRTFYRSKKNNSIVVYAKKEKKKNLLIYDAVNKILIKNKISAPNLISHNYKKNFIEIQDFGNVSLFKILKNKKKNKYSFFKNIIHILNKLQSIKTKKIKNFLNQNYKLQLYKNKILYNEAKLFSDWYVEKKLNKNKSLFKKKF
;
A
#
# COMPACT_ATOMS: atom_id res chain seq x y z
N MET A 1 4.38 10.56 -24.64
CA MET A 1 3.33 10.17 -23.66
C MET A 1 2.97 8.72 -23.93
N LYS A 2 2.85 7.84 -22.93
CA LYS A 2 2.43 6.45 -23.17
C LYS A 2 1.02 6.45 -23.76
N ASN A 3 0.83 5.81 -24.90
CA ASN A 3 -0.47 5.69 -25.54
C ASN A 3 -1.42 4.91 -24.60
N SER A 4 -2.66 5.37 -24.46
CA SER A 4 -3.66 4.74 -23.58
C SER A 4 -3.90 3.26 -23.92
N LYS A 5 -3.71 2.87 -25.18
CA LYS A 5 -3.83 1.49 -25.69
C LYS A 5 -2.84 0.49 -25.04
N ASP A 6 -1.72 1.00 -24.53
CA ASP A 6 -0.64 0.21 -23.91
C ASP A 6 -0.79 0.06 -22.39
N LEU A 7 -1.88 0.59 -21.82
CA LEU A 7 -2.17 0.54 -20.39
C LEU A 7 -3.43 -0.28 -20.11
N GLN A 8 -3.29 -1.32 -19.30
CA GLN A 8 -4.39 -2.13 -18.82
C GLN A 8 -4.73 -1.71 -17.39
N LYS A 9 -5.95 -1.22 -17.14
CA LYS A 9 -6.42 -0.93 -15.79
C LYS A 9 -6.45 -2.24 -14.98
N ILE A 10 -5.90 -2.21 -13.76
CA ILE A 10 -5.93 -3.35 -12.83
C ILE A 10 -6.75 -3.00 -11.59
N LYS A 11 -7.12 -4.04 -10.82
CA LYS A 11 -7.84 -3.86 -9.55
C LYS A 11 -7.03 -2.96 -8.63
N GLY A 12 -7.68 -1.93 -8.09
CA GLY A 12 -7.09 -1.04 -7.11
C GLY A 12 -7.18 -1.60 -5.70
N ASP A 13 -6.79 -0.76 -4.75
CA ASP A 13 -6.92 -0.99 -3.32
C ASP A 13 -8.08 -0.14 -2.75
N ALA A 14 -8.22 -0.12 -1.42
CA ALA A 14 -9.21 0.70 -0.73
C ALA A 14 -8.81 2.20 -0.65
N SER A 15 -7.96 2.69 -1.56
CA SER A 15 -7.53 4.08 -1.60
C SER A 15 -8.10 4.83 -2.81
N PHE A 16 -7.81 6.14 -2.91
CA PHE A 16 -8.19 6.95 -4.08
C PHE A 16 -7.27 6.76 -5.29
N ARG A 17 -6.39 5.74 -5.27
CA ARG A 17 -5.46 5.46 -6.36
C ARG A 17 -6.08 4.54 -7.40
N THR A 18 -5.75 4.80 -8.66
CA THR A 18 -6.01 3.87 -9.76
C THR A 18 -4.70 3.37 -10.32
N PHE A 19 -4.70 2.09 -10.71
CA PHE A 19 -3.51 1.38 -11.13
C PHE A 19 -3.68 0.90 -12.58
N TYR A 20 -2.64 1.08 -13.38
CA TYR A 20 -2.59 0.64 -14.76
C TYR A 20 -1.30 -0.12 -15.00
N ARG A 21 -1.40 -1.38 -15.38
CA ARG A 21 -0.26 -2.19 -15.83
C ARG A 21 0.11 -1.79 -17.25
N SER A 22 1.39 -1.54 -17.49
CA SER A 22 1.88 -1.35 -18.86
C SER A 22 2.03 -2.70 -19.56
N LYS A 23 1.59 -2.79 -20.81
CA LYS A 23 1.75 -4.00 -21.63
C LYS A 23 3.15 -4.15 -22.23
N LYS A 24 3.83 -3.01 -22.44
CA LYS A 24 5.16 -2.94 -23.06
C LYS A 24 6.28 -2.95 -22.04
N ASN A 25 6.02 -2.42 -20.85
CA ASN A 25 7.01 -2.27 -19.80
C ASN A 25 6.57 -3.08 -18.58
N ASN A 26 7.51 -3.72 -17.88
CA ASN A 26 7.25 -4.41 -16.60
C ASN A 26 7.04 -3.38 -15.46
N SER A 27 5.98 -2.59 -15.58
CA SER A 27 5.70 -1.41 -14.76
C SER A 27 4.21 -1.21 -14.50
N ILE A 28 3.92 -0.52 -13.39
CA ILE A 28 2.59 -0.08 -13.01
C ILE A 28 2.58 1.45 -12.93
N VAL A 29 1.65 2.07 -13.63
CA VAL A 29 1.32 3.49 -13.47
C VAL A 29 0.31 3.62 -12.35
N VAL A 30 0.66 4.39 -11.32
CA VAL A 30 -0.19 4.70 -10.18
C VAL A 30 -0.65 6.15 -10.30
N TYR A 31 -1.95 6.35 -10.43
CA TYR A 31 -2.58 7.66 -10.58
C TYR A 31 -3.40 8.02 -9.33
N ALA A 32 -3.29 9.26 -8.86
CA ALA A 32 -4.02 9.73 -7.67
C ALA A 32 -4.29 11.23 -7.69
N LYS A 33 -5.56 11.63 -7.82
CA LYS A 33 -5.97 13.05 -7.72
C LYS A 33 -6.24 13.47 -6.26
N LYS A 34 -6.93 12.63 -5.49
CA LYS A 34 -7.21 12.86 -4.06
C LYS A 34 -6.07 12.32 -3.19
N GLU A 35 -5.80 12.99 -2.07
CA GLU A 35 -4.72 12.65 -1.12
C GLU A 35 -3.36 12.40 -1.80
N LYS A 36 -3.09 13.13 -2.88
CA LYS A 36 -1.95 12.94 -3.78
C LYS A 36 -0.60 12.83 -3.07
N LYS A 37 -0.37 13.64 -2.02
CA LYS A 37 0.86 13.57 -1.19
C LYS A 37 1.01 12.19 -0.54
N LYS A 38 -0.03 11.68 0.13
CA LYS A 38 -0.02 10.36 0.76
C LYS A 38 0.12 9.25 -0.27
N ASN A 39 -0.61 9.37 -1.36
CA ASN A 39 -0.75 8.34 -2.37
C ASN A 39 0.47 8.20 -3.31
N LEU A 40 1.24 9.26 -3.52
CA LEU A 40 2.40 9.24 -4.44
C LEU A 40 3.72 9.52 -3.72
N LEU A 41 3.82 10.65 -2.99
CA LEU A 41 5.09 11.06 -2.36
C LEU A 41 5.44 10.20 -1.14
N ILE A 42 4.50 10.02 -0.23
CA ILE A 42 4.73 9.20 0.98
C ILE A 42 4.90 7.73 0.57
N TYR A 43 4.11 7.27 -0.40
CA TYR A 43 4.26 5.93 -0.98
C TYR A 43 5.70 5.65 -1.47
N ASP A 44 6.26 6.53 -2.30
CA ASP A 44 7.66 6.42 -2.75
C ASP A 44 8.65 6.41 -1.59
N ALA A 45 8.50 7.35 -0.65
CA ALA A 45 9.40 7.46 0.49
C ALA A 45 9.40 6.17 1.34
N VAL A 46 8.22 5.59 1.60
CA VAL A 46 8.10 4.33 2.33
C VAL A 46 8.73 3.18 1.56
N ASN A 47 8.47 3.04 0.25
CA ASN A 47 9.11 2.00 -0.57
C ASN A 47 10.64 2.11 -0.53
N LYS A 48 11.20 3.32 -0.65
CA LYS A 48 12.64 3.55 -0.55
C LYS A 48 13.21 3.14 0.80
N ILE A 49 12.48 3.37 1.91
CA ILE A 49 12.88 2.88 3.23
C ILE A 49 12.94 1.35 3.23
N LEU A 50 11.92 0.67 2.70
CA LEU A 50 11.88 -0.80 2.62
C LEU A 50 13.05 -1.36 1.80
N ILE A 51 13.27 -0.83 0.60
CA ILE A 51 14.35 -1.25 -0.32
C ILE A 51 15.73 -1.04 0.34
N LYS A 52 15.95 0.12 0.97
CA LYS A 52 17.20 0.42 1.68
C LYS A 52 17.50 -0.60 2.80
N ASN A 53 16.46 -1.18 3.40
CA ASN A 53 16.58 -2.20 4.44
C ASN A 53 16.44 -3.64 3.89
N LYS A 54 16.68 -3.84 2.59
CA LYS A 54 16.64 -5.16 1.92
C LYS A 54 15.28 -5.86 2.03
N ILE A 55 14.20 -5.09 2.07
CA ILE A 55 12.82 -5.59 1.99
C ILE A 55 12.26 -5.25 0.61
N SER A 56 11.78 -6.26 -0.10
CA SER A 56 11.24 -6.11 -1.44
C SER A 56 10.02 -5.18 -1.44
N ALA A 57 10.14 -4.05 -2.14
CA ALA A 57 9.06 -3.12 -2.44
C ALA A 57 9.25 -2.56 -3.86
N PRO A 58 8.18 -2.09 -4.52
CA PRO A 58 8.29 -1.57 -5.88
C PRO A 58 9.24 -0.36 -5.97
N ASN A 59 10.24 -0.46 -6.84
CA ASN A 59 11.12 0.66 -7.17
C ASN A 59 10.34 1.72 -7.96
N LEU A 60 10.64 3.00 -7.70
CA LEU A 60 10.16 4.09 -8.54
C LEU A 60 10.96 4.11 -9.84
N ILE A 61 10.26 4.03 -10.98
CA ILE A 61 10.86 4.10 -12.32
C ILE A 61 10.85 5.55 -12.80
N SER A 62 9.69 6.22 -12.70
CA SER A 62 9.54 7.62 -13.10
C SER A 62 8.38 8.28 -12.37
N HIS A 63 8.28 9.61 -12.43
CA HIS A 63 7.14 10.33 -11.88
C HIS A 63 6.73 11.50 -12.76
N ASN A 64 5.43 11.79 -12.77
CA ASN A 64 4.92 13.09 -13.19
C ASN A 64 3.94 13.59 -12.14
N TYR A 65 4.52 14.13 -11.06
CA TYR A 65 3.73 14.59 -9.93
C TYR A 65 2.76 15.69 -10.37
N LYS A 66 3.14 16.62 -11.24
CA LYS A 66 2.22 17.65 -11.78
C LYS A 66 0.98 17.01 -12.42
N LYS A 67 1.15 15.93 -13.19
CA LYS A 67 0.05 15.16 -13.82
C LYS A 67 -0.56 14.06 -12.94
N ASN A 68 -0.30 14.06 -11.63
CA ASN A 68 -0.93 13.17 -10.64
C ASN A 68 -0.59 11.67 -10.78
N PHE A 69 0.59 11.31 -11.30
CA PHE A 69 0.98 9.90 -11.38
C PHE A 69 2.47 9.64 -11.09
N ILE A 70 2.74 8.38 -10.75
CA ILE A 70 4.08 7.78 -10.71
C ILE A 70 4.08 6.46 -11.49
N GLU A 71 5.26 6.01 -11.89
CA GLU A 71 5.47 4.71 -12.50
C GLU A 71 6.42 3.91 -11.61
N ILE A 72 6.02 2.68 -11.28
CA ILE A 72 6.75 1.79 -10.37
C ILE A 72 6.97 0.44 -11.02
N GLN A 73 7.94 -0.30 -10.50
CA GLN A 73 8.20 -1.69 -10.90
C GLN A 73 6.97 -2.59 -10.70
N ASP A 74 6.73 -3.49 -11.65
CA ASP A 74 5.69 -4.51 -11.54
C ASP A 74 6.25 -5.81 -10.95
N PHE A 75 5.65 -6.32 -9.87
CA PHE A 75 5.98 -7.63 -9.27
C PHE A 75 5.19 -8.79 -9.89
N GLY A 76 4.43 -8.52 -10.95
CA GLY A 76 3.63 -9.51 -11.65
C GLY A 76 2.24 -9.70 -11.04
N ASN A 77 1.64 -10.86 -11.30
CA ASN A 77 0.22 -11.12 -10.98
C ASN A 77 0.02 -12.35 -10.07
N VAL A 78 1.11 -12.89 -9.52
CA VAL A 78 1.09 -14.05 -8.63
C VAL A 78 1.02 -13.53 -7.19
N SER A 79 -0.12 -13.74 -6.53
CA SER A 79 -0.28 -13.42 -5.11
C SER A 79 -0.09 -14.67 -4.26
N LEU A 80 0.30 -14.47 -2.99
CA LEU A 80 0.36 -15.55 -2.01
C LEU A 80 -0.97 -16.31 -1.91
N PHE A 81 -2.10 -15.60 -1.98
CA PHE A 81 -3.42 -16.22 -1.99
C PHE A 81 -3.61 -17.22 -3.15
N LYS A 82 -3.17 -16.87 -4.37
CA LYS A 82 -3.22 -17.80 -5.51
C LYS A 82 -2.35 -19.03 -5.26
N ILE A 83 -1.17 -18.85 -4.66
CA ILE A 83 -0.27 -19.95 -4.33
C ILE A 83 -0.89 -20.88 -3.28
N LEU A 84 -1.43 -20.31 -2.20
CA LEU A 84 -1.99 -21.06 -1.06
C LEU A 84 -3.31 -21.77 -1.36
N LYS A 85 -4.01 -21.40 -2.45
CA LYS A 85 -5.17 -22.18 -2.95
C LYS A 85 -4.78 -23.60 -3.35
N ASN A 86 -3.53 -23.82 -3.79
CA ASN A 86 -3.06 -25.15 -4.10
C ASN A 86 -2.77 -25.92 -2.79
N LYS A 87 -3.59 -26.93 -2.50
CA LYS A 87 -3.48 -27.75 -1.28
C LYS A 87 -2.13 -28.46 -1.14
N LYS A 88 -1.41 -28.72 -2.24
CA LYS A 88 -0.10 -29.40 -2.24
C LYS A 88 1.06 -28.49 -1.82
N LYS A 89 0.85 -27.18 -1.62
CA LYS A 89 1.92 -26.24 -1.25
C LYS A 89 2.16 -26.24 0.25
N ASN A 90 3.44 -26.21 0.65
CA ASN A 90 3.85 -26.13 2.06
C ASN A 90 3.49 -24.76 2.65
N LYS A 91 2.31 -24.66 3.27
CA LYS A 91 1.81 -23.42 3.90
C LYS A 91 2.71 -22.96 5.04
N TYR A 92 3.23 -23.89 5.83
CA TYR A 92 4.08 -23.59 6.98
C TYR A 92 5.33 -22.80 6.58
N SER A 93 6.01 -23.20 5.51
CA SER A 93 7.18 -22.48 4.98
C SER A 93 6.86 -21.03 4.61
N PHE A 94 5.71 -20.78 3.97
CA PHE A 94 5.26 -19.42 3.66
C PHE A 94 5.01 -18.60 4.92
N PHE A 95 4.30 -19.15 5.92
CA PHE A 95 4.04 -18.43 7.16
C PHE A 95 5.32 -18.13 7.95
N LYS A 96 6.25 -19.08 8.02
CA LYS A 96 7.58 -18.86 8.62
C LYS A 96 8.31 -17.70 7.94
N ASN A 97 8.28 -17.63 6.61
CA ASN A 97 8.88 -16.52 5.85
C ASN A 97 8.18 -15.18 6.13
N ILE A 98 6.85 -15.18 6.28
CA ILE A 98 6.09 -13.95 6.63
C ILE A 98 6.53 -13.44 8.00
N ILE A 99 6.63 -14.29 9.02
CA ILE A 99 7.11 -13.90 10.36
C ILE A 99 8.53 -13.33 10.28
N HIS A 100 9.42 -13.96 9.49
CA HIS A 100 10.77 -13.44 9.28
C HIS A 100 10.77 -12.04 8.65
N ILE A 101 9.92 -11.79 7.65
CA ILE A 101 9.76 -10.47 7.04
C ILE A 101 9.21 -9.46 8.04
N LEU A 102 8.24 -9.85 8.87
CA LEU A 102 7.68 -8.98 9.92
C LEU A 102 8.74 -8.59 10.96
N ASN A 103 9.60 -9.51 11.37
CA ASN A 103 10.72 -9.21 12.28
C ASN A 103 11.70 -8.23 11.63
N LYS A 104 12.01 -8.39 10.34
CA LYS A 104 12.83 -7.43 9.58
C LYS A 104 12.19 -6.06 9.47
N LEU A 105 10.87 -5.98 9.27
CA LEU A 105 10.14 -4.71 9.22
C LEU A 105 10.23 -3.95 10.54
N GLN A 106 10.08 -4.67 11.66
CA GLN A 106 10.13 -4.08 13.00
C GLN A 106 11.53 -3.58 13.38
N SER A 107 12.59 -4.21 12.88
CA SER A 107 13.98 -3.82 13.17
C SER A 107 14.50 -2.62 12.36
N ILE A 108 13.70 -2.08 11.42
CA ILE A 108 14.10 -0.91 10.61
C ILE A 108 14.35 0.32 11.49
N LYS A 109 15.61 0.75 11.56
CA LYS A 109 16.04 1.98 12.24
C LYS A 109 15.89 3.23 11.36
N THR A 110 15.91 3.08 10.04
CA THR A 110 15.79 4.22 9.10
C THR A 110 14.38 4.81 9.16
N LYS A 111 14.24 5.99 9.76
CA LYS A 111 12.94 6.71 9.85
C LYS A 111 12.85 7.97 8.98
N LYS A 112 13.94 8.36 8.32
CA LYS A 112 14.00 9.56 7.46
C LYS A 112 14.57 9.21 6.08
N ILE A 113 14.00 9.78 5.02
CA ILE A 113 14.48 9.61 3.65
C ILE A 113 14.02 10.77 2.76
N LYS A 114 14.71 11.01 1.65
CA LYS A 114 14.23 11.93 0.60
C LYS A 114 13.23 11.23 -0.31
N ASN A 115 12.11 11.89 -0.60
CA ASN A 115 11.18 11.45 -1.64
C ASN A 115 11.70 11.83 -3.04
N PHE A 116 10.98 11.47 -4.10
CA PHE A 116 11.36 11.81 -5.48
C PHE A 116 11.34 13.31 -5.83
N LEU A 117 10.81 14.17 -4.97
CA LEU A 117 10.93 15.63 -5.09
C LEU A 117 12.08 16.20 -4.24
N ASN A 118 13.00 15.34 -3.77
CA ASN A 118 14.10 15.68 -2.88
C ASN A 118 13.70 16.29 -1.52
N GLN A 119 12.43 16.16 -1.13
CA GLN A 119 11.96 16.65 0.16
C GLN A 119 12.22 15.60 1.25
N ASN A 120 12.65 16.07 2.42
CA ASN A 120 12.85 15.21 3.58
C ASN A 120 11.50 14.72 4.11
N TYR A 121 11.33 13.41 4.12
CA TYR A 121 10.19 12.73 4.76
C TYR A 121 10.67 12.04 6.04
N LYS A 122 9.93 12.24 7.13
CA LYS A 122 10.08 11.50 8.38
C LYS A 122 8.85 10.60 8.55
N LEU A 123 9.08 9.31 8.73
CA LEU A 123 8.04 8.35 9.03
C LEU A 123 7.32 8.75 10.33
N GLN A 124 6.01 8.84 10.29
CA GLN A 124 5.21 9.17 11.46
C GLN A 124 5.18 7.99 12.43
N LEU A 125 5.22 8.29 13.73
CA LEU A 125 5.02 7.28 14.76
C LEU A 125 3.55 6.91 14.80
N TYR A 126 3.28 5.60 14.76
CA TYR A 126 1.94 5.06 14.83
C TYR A 126 1.48 5.03 16.29
N LYS A 127 0.89 6.14 16.76
CA LYS A 127 0.43 6.32 18.16
C LYS A 127 -0.92 5.66 18.40
N ASN A 128 -1.26 5.38 19.67
CA ASN A 128 -2.55 4.82 20.09
C ASN A 128 -3.76 5.59 19.53
N LYS A 129 -3.67 6.92 19.41
CA LYS A 129 -4.74 7.73 18.80
C LYS A 129 -5.01 7.36 17.34
N ILE A 130 -3.97 7.05 16.56
CA ILE A 130 -4.12 6.63 15.16
C ILE A 130 -4.78 5.24 15.12
N LEU A 131 -4.28 4.30 15.94
CA LEU A 131 -4.85 2.96 16.06
C LEU A 131 -6.33 3.01 16.45
N TYR A 132 -6.67 3.81 17.46
CA TYR A 132 -8.04 4.02 17.90
C TYR A 132 -8.92 4.57 16.78
N ASN A 133 -8.47 5.63 16.09
CA ASN A 133 -9.22 6.21 14.98
C ASN A 133 -9.43 5.21 13.83
N GLU A 134 -8.42 4.40 13.49
CA GLU A 134 -8.54 3.38 12.46
C GLU A 134 -9.50 2.25 12.86
N ALA A 135 -9.44 1.78 14.11
CA ALA A 135 -10.40 0.80 14.63
C ALA A 135 -11.83 1.36 14.67
N LYS A 136 -11.98 2.63 15.06
CA LYS A 136 -13.27 3.32 15.15
C LYS A 136 -13.95 3.46 13.79
N LEU A 137 -13.21 3.48 12.68
CA LEU A 137 -13.80 3.48 11.34
C LEU A 137 -14.77 2.31 11.11
N PHE A 138 -14.57 1.16 11.76
CA PHE A 138 -15.54 0.07 11.70
C PHE A 138 -16.89 0.50 12.27
N SER A 139 -16.92 1.08 13.47
CA SER A 139 -18.15 1.57 14.09
C SER A 139 -18.75 2.74 13.32
N ASP A 140 -17.92 3.73 12.97
CA ASP A 140 -18.38 4.97 12.35
C ASP A 140 -18.87 4.78 10.90
N TRP A 141 -18.28 3.84 10.15
CA TRP A 141 -18.62 3.65 8.74
C TRP A 141 -19.39 2.36 8.46
N TYR A 142 -18.97 1.21 9.01
CA TYR A 142 -19.57 -0.08 8.69
C TYR A 142 -20.85 -0.32 9.48
N VAL A 143 -20.79 -0.18 10.82
CA VAL A 143 -21.96 -0.44 11.68
C VAL A 143 -23.10 0.50 11.33
N GLU A 144 -22.84 1.82 11.22
CA GLU A 144 -23.91 2.78 10.94
C GLU A 144 -24.62 2.54 9.61
N LYS A 145 -23.89 2.07 8.58
CA LYS A 145 -24.41 1.86 7.22
C LYS A 145 -24.97 0.46 6.95
N LYS A 146 -24.48 -0.58 7.64
CA LYS A 146 -24.80 -1.98 7.31
C LYS A 146 -25.60 -2.70 8.38
N LEU A 147 -25.55 -2.25 9.64
CA LEU A 147 -26.30 -2.87 10.72
C LEU A 147 -27.52 -2.01 11.09
N ASN A 148 -28.71 -2.47 10.68
CA ASN A 148 -29.97 -1.78 10.94
C ASN A 148 -30.49 -2.00 12.37
N LYS A 149 -30.17 -3.13 13.01
CA LYS A 149 -30.53 -3.46 14.40
C LYS A 149 -29.27 -3.40 15.29
N ASN A 150 -29.42 -2.94 16.53
CA ASN A 150 -28.39 -2.91 17.59
C ASN A 150 -27.24 -1.89 17.42
N LYS A 151 -27.49 -0.73 16.78
CA LYS A 151 -26.50 0.37 16.68
C LYS A 151 -26.00 0.87 18.04
N SER A 152 -26.83 0.81 19.09
CA SER A 152 -26.49 1.27 20.45
C SER A 152 -25.37 0.46 21.11
N LEU A 153 -25.24 -0.84 20.81
CA LEU A 153 -24.21 -1.71 21.40
C LEU A 153 -22.79 -1.30 20.97
N PHE A 154 -22.66 -0.76 19.75
CA PHE A 154 -21.38 -0.35 19.15
C PHE A 154 -21.08 1.15 19.31
N LYS A 155 -22.02 1.92 19.89
CA LYS A 155 -21.87 3.35 20.19
C LYS A 155 -21.33 3.62 21.60
N LYS A 156 -20.98 2.59 22.38
CA LYS A 156 -20.34 2.79 23.68
C LYS A 156 -19.04 3.58 23.49
N LYS A 157 -18.99 4.78 24.07
CA LYS A 157 -17.77 5.59 24.15
C LYS A 157 -16.75 4.80 24.99
N PHE A 158 -15.67 4.38 24.35
CA PHE A 158 -14.42 4.01 25.02
C PHE A 158 -13.63 5.28 25.31
#